data_AF-A0A9P8P5L8-F1
#
_entry.id   AF-A0A9P8P5L8-F1
#
_cell.length_a   1.000
_cell.length_b   1.000
_cell.length_c   1.000
_cell.angle_alpha   90.00
_cell.angle_beta   90.00
_cell.angle_gamma   90.00
#
_symmetry.space_group_name_H-M   'P 1'
#
loop_
_entity.id
_entity.type
_entity.pdbx_description
1 polymer ?
#
loop_
_entity_poly.entity_id
_entity_poly.type
_entity_poly.pdbx_seq_one_letter_code
_entity_poly.pdbx_strand_id
1 'polypeptide(L)'
;MFIRKYSTPRPLLLDILPQRKLIKRLLFDFDAKFNYGKYLPVVQKVYDNVGKDQLEFPKKFRGRDLLLFQKVLNEIRQQTHTSNKYLVELEEELVERAAELGSRDALTILSFKALRDTNNEYTQDDKVQAEKFVAELKKLEHPLVYKMNGDYQFDLGNFKEAVGEYWKFIQLDKSSFLAADAFKALGMIHFKQRQLLRAKLFFEKSIKLAPVSKVAQSHFMLGQIYEIDPVRARYHFEMAATQGFRESFQMLGFLELNYFNNIYKAKTWFRMGSELSDYNCMIGLFDCYIKEQNWKAARKAFDGITKYLDSQQIQLDLESIRKESVDKLISHETTSSVSKEPSSIWDV
;
A
#
# COMPACT_ATOMS: atom_id res chain seq x y z
N MET A 1 -1.41 -24.31 -19.29
CA MET A 1 -2.83 -23.98 -19.52
C MET A 1 -3.52 -24.28 -18.20
N PHE A 2 -4.03 -23.27 -17.50
CA PHE A 2 -4.54 -23.41 -16.13
C PHE A 2 -6.06 -23.58 -16.16
N ILE A 3 -6.61 -24.65 -15.56
CA ILE A 3 -8.07 -24.95 -15.59
C ILE A 3 -8.69 -24.58 -14.23
N ARG A 4 -9.70 -23.70 -14.21
CA ARG A 4 -10.47 -23.30 -13.01
C ARG A 4 -11.97 -23.52 -13.19
N LYS A 5 -12.68 -24.00 -12.16
CA LYS A 5 -14.15 -24.24 -12.16
C LYS A 5 -14.92 -23.01 -11.67
N TYR A 6 -15.87 -22.48 -12.45
CA TYR A 6 -16.80 -21.41 -12.04
C TYR A 6 -18.27 -21.83 -12.25
N SER A 7 -19.12 -21.74 -11.22
CA SER A 7 -20.49 -22.31 -11.19
C SER A 7 -21.59 -21.37 -10.64
N THR A 8 -21.43 -20.04 -10.68
CA THR A 8 -22.50 -19.10 -10.26
C THR A 8 -22.91 -18.15 -11.39
N PRO A 9 -24.18 -17.71 -11.46
CA PRO A 9 -24.63 -16.74 -12.45
C PRO A 9 -23.89 -15.41 -12.23
N ARG A 10 -23.15 -14.96 -13.24
CA ARG A 10 -22.37 -13.72 -13.20
C ARG A 10 -23.29 -12.51 -13.43
N PRO A 11 -23.09 -11.38 -12.72
CA PRO A 11 -23.82 -10.14 -12.99
C PRO A 11 -23.44 -9.58 -14.38
N LEU A 12 -24.23 -8.65 -14.91
CA LEU A 12 -23.88 -7.98 -16.16
C LEU A 12 -22.61 -7.16 -15.97
N LEU A 13 -21.68 -7.26 -16.92
CA LEU A 13 -20.41 -6.53 -16.85
C LEU A 13 -20.61 -5.01 -16.69
N LEU A 14 -21.62 -4.45 -17.37
CA LEU A 14 -21.94 -3.02 -17.29
C LEU A 14 -22.36 -2.55 -15.89
N ASP A 15 -22.90 -3.45 -15.07
CA ASP A 15 -23.35 -3.12 -13.71
C ASP A 15 -22.18 -3.08 -12.72
N ILE A 16 -21.11 -3.84 -13.01
CA ILE A 16 -19.92 -3.92 -12.16
C ILE A 16 -18.78 -3.04 -12.64
N LEU A 17 -18.78 -2.60 -13.90
CA LEU A 17 -17.70 -1.78 -14.46
C LEU A 17 -17.65 -0.39 -13.79
N PRO A 18 -16.44 0.17 -13.61
CA PRO A 18 -16.30 1.56 -13.18
C PRO A 18 -16.95 2.56 -14.14
N GLN A 19 -17.14 3.78 -13.64
CA GLN A 19 -17.74 4.86 -14.43
C GLN A 19 -17.04 5.04 -15.79
N ARG A 20 -17.83 5.01 -16.87
CA ARG A 20 -17.35 5.13 -18.25
C ARG A 20 -16.43 6.33 -18.49
N LYS A 21 -16.68 7.47 -17.83
CA LYS A 21 -15.85 8.67 -17.93
C LYS A 21 -14.42 8.43 -17.41
N LEU A 22 -14.30 7.71 -16.29
CA LEU A 22 -13.02 7.39 -15.67
C LEU A 22 -12.20 6.44 -16.55
N ILE A 23 -12.81 5.38 -17.06
CA ILE A 23 -12.16 4.42 -17.96
C ILE A 23 -11.66 5.13 -19.23
N LYS A 24 -12.48 5.99 -19.84
CA LYS A 24 -12.07 6.77 -21.03
C LYS A 24 -10.87 7.68 -20.74
N ARG A 25 -10.83 8.34 -19.59
CA ARG A 25 -9.71 9.19 -19.18
C ARG A 25 -8.42 8.37 -19.07
N LEU A 26 -8.45 7.26 -18.33
CA LEU A 26 -7.26 6.41 -18.14
C LEU A 26 -6.80 5.72 -19.43
N LEU A 27 -7.73 5.34 -20.32
CA LEU A 27 -7.36 4.86 -21.65
C LEU A 27 -6.61 5.93 -22.45
N PHE A 28 -6.99 7.19 -22.32
CA PHE A 28 -6.26 8.30 -22.94
C PHE A 28 -4.89 8.51 -22.27
N ASP A 29 -4.84 8.54 -20.94
CA ASP A 29 -3.59 8.75 -20.17
C ASP A 29 -2.55 7.64 -20.42
N PHE A 30 -3.00 6.42 -20.76
CA PHE A 30 -2.13 5.29 -21.12
C PHE A 30 -1.89 5.15 -22.63
N ASP A 31 -2.24 6.15 -23.44
CA ASP A 31 -2.07 6.15 -24.90
C ASP A 31 -2.68 4.90 -25.58
N ALA A 32 -3.90 4.54 -25.18
CA ALA A 32 -4.57 3.37 -25.71
C ALA A 32 -4.84 3.50 -27.22
N LYS A 33 -4.49 2.45 -27.97
CA LYS A 33 -4.73 2.36 -29.42
C LYS A 33 -6.22 2.42 -29.78
N PHE A 34 -7.09 1.92 -28.89
CA PHE A 34 -8.52 1.80 -29.14
C PHE A 34 -9.32 2.59 -28.11
N ASN A 35 -10.50 3.08 -28.52
CA ASN A 35 -11.41 3.74 -27.60
C ASN A 35 -12.22 2.72 -26.80
N TYR A 36 -12.88 3.19 -25.73
CA TYR A 36 -13.75 2.38 -24.88
C TYR A 36 -14.78 1.55 -25.67
N GLY A 37 -15.37 2.11 -26.73
CA GLY A 37 -16.39 1.40 -27.53
C GLY A 37 -15.83 0.18 -28.28
N LYS A 38 -14.55 0.19 -28.64
CA LYS A 38 -13.86 -0.96 -29.25
C LYS A 38 -13.37 -1.96 -28.22
N TYR A 39 -12.97 -1.50 -27.04
CA TYR A 39 -12.58 -2.38 -25.94
C TYR A 39 -13.76 -3.16 -25.36
N LEU A 40 -14.90 -2.49 -25.14
CA LEU A 40 -16.03 -3.05 -24.41
C LEU A 40 -16.51 -4.41 -24.97
N PRO A 41 -16.73 -4.60 -26.28
CA PRO A 41 -17.15 -5.91 -26.81
C PRO A 41 -16.11 -7.02 -26.59
N VAL A 42 -14.82 -6.68 -26.66
CA VAL A 42 -13.73 -7.65 -26.44
C VAL A 42 -13.65 -8.04 -24.97
N VAL A 43 -13.71 -7.05 -24.08
CA VAL A 43 -13.69 -7.27 -22.62
C VAL A 43 -14.94 -8.02 -22.17
N GLN A 44 -16.11 -7.71 -22.73
CA GLN A 44 -17.36 -8.45 -22.50
C GLN A 44 -17.19 -9.91 -22.91
N LYS A 45 -16.64 -10.17 -24.10
CA LYS A 45 -16.40 -11.55 -24.57
C LYS A 45 -15.45 -12.32 -23.65
N VAL A 46 -14.43 -11.66 -23.11
CA VAL A 46 -13.54 -12.26 -22.10
C VAL A 46 -14.30 -12.55 -20.81
N TYR A 47 -15.08 -11.58 -20.31
CA TYR A 47 -15.87 -11.71 -19.08
C TYR A 47 -16.88 -12.86 -19.12
N ASP A 48 -17.59 -13.02 -20.24
CA ASP A 48 -18.62 -14.05 -20.42
C ASP A 48 -18.03 -15.46 -20.56
N ASN A 49 -16.72 -15.56 -20.81
CA ASN A 49 -16.02 -16.81 -21.07
C ASN A 49 -14.80 -17.02 -20.15
N VAL A 50 -14.80 -16.36 -18.98
CA VAL A 50 -13.76 -16.59 -17.94
C VAL A 50 -13.66 -18.09 -17.63
N GLY A 51 -12.43 -18.61 -17.68
CA GLY A 51 -12.13 -20.02 -17.45
C GLY A 51 -12.53 -21.00 -18.56
N LYS A 52 -12.97 -20.55 -19.74
CA LYS A 52 -13.23 -21.42 -20.89
C LYS A 52 -12.08 -21.42 -21.89
N ASP A 53 -11.80 -22.55 -22.52
CA ASP A 53 -10.71 -22.64 -23.50
C ASP A 53 -11.05 -21.94 -24.82
N GLN A 54 -10.02 -21.33 -25.43
CA GLN A 54 -10.01 -20.75 -26.78
C GLN A 54 -11.02 -19.62 -27.05
N LEU A 55 -10.52 -18.39 -27.01
CA LEU A 55 -11.25 -17.19 -27.41
C LEU A 55 -10.68 -16.62 -28.71
N GLU A 56 -11.52 -16.50 -29.74
CA GLU A 56 -11.12 -15.77 -30.95
C GLU A 56 -11.18 -14.26 -30.71
N PHE A 57 -10.06 -13.59 -30.92
CA PHE A 57 -9.95 -12.13 -30.85
C PHE A 57 -9.93 -11.51 -32.25
N PRO A 58 -10.47 -10.29 -32.42
CA PRO A 58 -10.34 -9.58 -33.69
C PRO A 58 -8.86 -9.41 -34.05
N LYS A 59 -8.46 -9.71 -35.30
CA LYS A 59 -7.05 -9.71 -35.77
C LYS A 59 -6.25 -8.44 -35.46
N LYS A 60 -6.93 -7.31 -35.20
CA LYS A 60 -6.31 -6.02 -34.88
C LYS A 60 -5.90 -5.87 -33.39
N PHE A 61 -6.48 -6.67 -32.50
CA PHE A 61 -6.16 -6.70 -31.08
C PHE A 61 -4.94 -7.59 -30.83
N ARG A 62 -4.00 -7.09 -30.02
CA ARG A 62 -2.81 -7.81 -29.57
C ARG A 62 -2.85 -7.94 -28.04
N GLY A 63 -2.06 -8.84 -27.48
CA GLY A 63 -2.02 -9.04 -26.02
C GLY A 63 -1.71 -7.77 -25.22
N ARG A 64 -0.88 -6.87 -25.76
CA ARG A 64 -0.61 -5.56 -25.14
C ARG A 64 -1.87 -4.71 -24.95
N ASP A 65 -2.85 -4.82 -25.85
CA ASP A 65 -4.07 -4.02 -25.80
C ASP A 65 -4.97 -4.52 -24.66
N LEU A 66 -5.03 -5.84 -24.45
CA LEU A 66 -5.74 -6.46 -23.32
C LEU A 66 -5.09 -6.11 -21.98
N LEU A 67 -3.76 -6.18 -21.90
CA LEU A 67 -3.03 -5.74 -20.71
C LEU A 67 -3.24 -4.28 -20.39
N LEU A 68 -3.33 -3.40 -21.40
CA LEU A 68 -3.60 -1.99 -21.16
C LEU A 68 -4.96 -1.82 -20.47
N PHE A 69 -5.99 -2.53 -20.94
CA PHE A 69 -7.30 -2.47 -20.30
C PHE A 69 -7.27 -3.04 -18.88
N GLN A 70 -6.53 -4.13 -18.66
CA GLN A 70 -6.29 -4.66 -17.32
C GLN A 70 -5.61 -3.64 -16.40
N LYS A 71 -4.59 -2.92 -16.90
CA LYS A 71 -3.92 -1.83 -16.17
C LYS A 71 -4.89 -0.71 -15.81
N VAL A 72 -5.82 -0.36 -16.71
CA VAL A 72 -6.88 0.63 -16.41
C VAL A 72 -7.77 0.16 -15.27
N LEU A 73 -8.26 -1.09 -15.31
CA LEU A 73 -9.10 -1.63 -14.23
C LEU A 73 -8.36 -1.65 -12.89
N ASN A 74 -7.10 -2.10 -12.90
CA ASN A 74 -6.26 -2.15 -11.71
C ASN A 74 -6.00 -0.75 -11.13
N GLU A 75 -5.67 0.24 -11.97
CA GLU A 75 -5.45 1.62 -11.53
C GLU A 75 -6.71 2.22 -10.91
N ILE A 76 -7.89 1.99 -11.49
CA ILE A 76 -9.16 2.40 -10.88
C ILE A 76 -9.34 1.73 -9.53
N ARG A 77 -9.16 0.40 -9.47
CA ARG A 77 -9.32 -0.39 -8.25
C ARG A 77 -8.44 0.13 -7.11
N GLN A 78 -7.19 0.49 -7.44
CA GLN A 78 -6.25 1.07 -6.49
C GLN A 78 -6.67 2.46 -6.02
N GLN A 79 -7.15 3.32 -6.94
CA GLN A 79 -7.59 4.68 -6.62
C GLN A 79 -8.89 4.72 -5.80
N THR A 80 -9.82 3.80 -6.03
CA THR A 80 -11.11 3.77 -5.35
C THR A 80 -11.13 2.87 -4.12
N HIS A 81 -10.08 2.08 -3.90
CA HIS A 81 -10.00 1.06 -2.85
C HIS A 81 -11.19 0.06 -2.87
N THR A 82 -11.86 -0.10 -4.02
CA THR A 82 -13.01 -1.00 -4.16
C THR A 82 -12.56 -2.40 -4.54
N SER A 83 -13.12 -3.44 -3.92
CA SER A 83 -12.86 -4.83 -4.32
C SER A 83 -14.15 -5.48 -4.82
N ASN A 84 -14.17 -5.89 -6.09
CA ASN A 84 -15.24 -6.70 -6.66
C ASN A 84 -14.63 -7.98 -7.23
N LYS A 85 -15.03 -9.13 -6.68
CA LYS A 85 -14.51 -10.45 -7.06
C LYS A 85 -14.53 -10.69 -8.58
N TYR A 86 -15.62 -10.33 -9.26
CA TYR A 86 -15.77 -10.56 -10.70
C TYR A 86 -14.88 -9.66 -11.54
N LEU A 87 -14.58 -8.44 -11.08
CA LEU A 87 -13.60 -7.58 -11.73
C LEU A 87 -12.17 -8.08 -11.52
N VAL A 88 -11.86 -8.61 -10.33
CA VAL A 88 -10.54 -9.25 -10.09
C VAL A 88 -10.36 -10.44 -11.01
N GLU A 89 -11.36 -11.33 -11.12
CA GLU A 89 -11.32 -12.47 -12.05
C GLU A 89 -11.17 -12.01 -13.51
N LEU A 90 -11.87 -10.95 -13.92
CA LEU A 90 -11.72 -10.37 -15.26
C LEU A 90 -10.31 -9.84 -15.51
N GLU A 91 -9.71 -9.15 -14.54
CA GLU A 91 -8.34 -8.67 -14.65
C GLU A 91 -7.36 -9.83 -14.82
N GLU A 92 -7.51 -10.92 -14.05
CA GLU A 92 -6.68 -12.11 -14.18
C GLU A 92 -6.80 -12.75 -15.56
N GLU A 93 -8.04 -12.95 -16.02
CA GLU A 93 -8.34 -13.52 -17.33
C GLU A 93 -7.75 -12.66 -18.47
N LEU A 94 -7.81 -11.32 -18.36
CA LEU A 94 -7.21 -10.43 -19.36
C LEU A 94 -5.69 -10.61 -19.45
N VAL A 95 -5.00 -10.92 -18.35
CA VAL A 95 -3.56 -11.23 -18.37
C VAL A 95 -3.32 -12.56 -19.06
N GLU A 96 -4.10 -13.60 -18.75
CA GLU A 96 -3.99 -14.92 -19.40
C GLU A 96 -4.15 -14.83 -20.91
N ARG A 97 -5.22 -14.18 -21.37
CA ARG A 97 -5.47 -13.96 -22.81
C ARG A 97 -4.42 -13.09 -23.46
N ALA A 98 -3.86 -12.13 -22.73
CA ALA A 98 -2.76 -11.35 -23.26
C ALA A 98 -1.52 -12.20 -23.50
N ALA A 99 -1.20 -13.15 -22.62
CA ALA A 99 -0.08 -14.06 -22.78
C ALA A 99 -0.30 -15.02 -23.97
N GLU A 100 -1.50 -15.57 -24.12
CA GLU A 100 -1.89 -16.39 -25.28
C GLU A 100 -1.73 -15.63 -26.60
N LEU A 101 -2.02 -14.32 -26.61
CA LEU A 101 -1.79 -13.44 -27.75
C LEU A 101 -0.32 -12.97 -27.91
N GLY A 102 0.62 -13.63 -27.24
CA GLY A 102 2.06 -13.39 -27.38
C GLY A 102 2.59 -12.17 -26.64
N SER A 103 1.88 -11.64 -25.64
CA SER A 103 2.38 -10.55 -24.81
C SER A 103 3.46 -11.04 -23.85
N ARG A 104 4.69 -10.56 -24.03
CA ARG A 104 5.83 -10.85 -23.15
C ARG A 104 5.62 -10.31 -21.73
N ASP A 105 5.01 -9.13 -21.61
CA ASP A 105 4.65 -8.54 -20.31
C ASP A 105 3.70 -9.48 -19.54
N ALA A 106 2.69 -10.00 -20.23
CA ALA A 106 1.69 -10.86 -19.62
C ALA A 106 2.28 -12.20 -19.21
N LEU A 107 3.10 -12.79 -20.10
CA LEU A 107 3.82 -14.02 -19.81
C LEU A 107 4.74 -13.86 -18.59
N THR A 108 5.39 -12.70 -18.45
CA THR A 108 6.20 -12.37 -17.27
C THR A 108 5.34 -12.34 -16.01
N ILE A 109 4.21 -11.63 -16.04
CA ILE A 109 3.29 -11.52 -14.90
C ILE A 109 2.79 -12.91 -14.46
N LEU A 110 2.37 -13.75 -15.42
CA LEU A 110 1.87 -15.10 -15.13
C LEU A 110 2.97 -16.02 -14.60
N SER A 111 4.18 -15.95 -15.17
CA SER A 111 5.30 -16.78 -14.71
C SER A 111 5.61 -16.48 -13.25
N PHE A 112 5.67 -15.21 -12.87
CA PHE A 112 5.91 -14.82 -11.49
C PHE A 112 4.71 -15.01 -10.55
N LYS A 113 3.48 -15.05 -11.07
CA LYS A 113 2.30 -15.49 -10.30
C LYS A 113 2.43 -16.97 -9.94
N ALA A 114 2.80 -17.82 -10.90
CA ALA A 114 3.05 -19.25 -10.67
C ALA A 114 4.19 -19.50 -9.67
N LEU A 115 5.30 -18.76 -9.78
CA LEU A 115 6.46 -18.91 -8.87
C LEU A 115 6.19 -18.44 -7.44
N ARG A 116 5.32 -17.44 -7.25
CA ARG A 116 4.91 -16.94 -5.93
C ARG A 116 3.73 -17.69 -5.33
N ASP A 117 3.17 -18.67 -6.04
CA ASP A 117 1.98 -19.36 -5.59
C ASP A 117 2.23 -20.17 -4.31
N THR A 118 1.58 -19.73 -3.24
CA THR A 118 1.53 -20.39 -1.93
C THR A 118 0.27 -21.23 -1.74
N ASN A 119 -0.72 -21.08 -2.62
CA ASN A 119 -2.05 -21.68 -2.48
C ASN A 119 -2.16 -23.01 -3.23
N ASN A 120 -1.07 -23.46 -3.87
CA ASN A 120 -1.01 -24.64 -4.72
C ASN A 120 -2.07 -24.62 -5.84
N GLU A 121 -2.36 -23.43 -6.36
CA GLU A 121 -3.15 -23.24 -7.57
C GLU A 121 -2.37 -23.70 -8.82
N TYR A 122 -1.04 -23.69 -8.75
CA TYR A 122 -0.13 -24.03 -9.85
C TYR A 122 0.60 -25.35 -9.56
N THR A 123 0.66 -26.23 -10.56
CA THR A 123 1.38 -27.51 -10.41
C THR A 123 2.89 -27.29 -10.41
N GLN A 124 3.65 -28.31 -10.00
CA GLN A 124 5.12 -28.25 -10.05
C GLN A 124 5.62 -28.11 -11.49
N ASP A 125 4.96 -28.76 -12.46
CA ASP A 125 5.30 -28.63 -13.87
C ASP A 125 5.07 -27.21 -14.39
N ASP A 126 4.02 -26.54 -13.92
CA ASP A 126 3.75 -25.14 -14.25
C ASP A 126 4.84 -24.20 -13.70
N LYS A 127 5.35 -24.47 -12.49
CA LYS A 127 6.46 -23.70 -11.91
C LYS A 127 7.75 -23.91 -12.71
N VAL A 128 8.07 -25.15 -13.09
CA VAL A 128 9.22 -25.46 -13.96
C VAL A 128 9.07 -24.77 -15.32
N GLN A 129 7.87 -24.75 -15.89
CA GLN A 129 7.61 -24.06 -17.14
C GLN A 129 7.75 -22.53 -17.01
N ALA A 130 7.29 -21.95 -15.89
CA ALA A 130 7.48 -20.55 -15.58
C ALA A 130 8.96 -20.17 -15.48
N GLU A 131 9.81 -21.00 -14.87
CA GLU A 131 11.26 -20.78 -14.83
C GLU A 131 11.89 -20.77 -16.23
N LYS A 132 11.45 -21.67 -17.11
CA LYS A 132 11.91 -21.68 -18.52
C LYS A 132 11.51 -20.39 -19.23
N PHE A 133 10.27 -19.93 -19.08
CA PHE A 133 9.84 -18.66 -19.66
C PHE A 133 10.62 -17.47 -19.11
N VAL A 134 10.88 -17.43 -17.79
CA VAL A 134 11.73 -16.39 -17.19
C VAL A 134 13.13 -16.40 -17.81
N ALA A 135 13.74 -17.58 -17.99
CA ALA A 135 15.05 -17.70 -18.61
C ALA A 135 15.06 -17.24 -20.09
N GLU A 136 14.04 -17.59 -20.86
CA GLU A 136 13.87 -17.12 -22.25
C GLU A 136 13.67 -15.61 -22.33
N LEU A 137 12.81 -15.05 -21.47
CA LEU A 137 12.55 -13.61 -21.41
C LEU A 137 13.80 -12.81 -21.01
N LYS A 138 14.65 -13.36 -20.13
CA LYS A 138 15.96 -12.79 -19.81
C LYS A 138 16.92 -12.80 -21.00
N LYS A 139 16.95 -13.88 -21.79
CA LYS A 139 17.76 -13.93 -23.03
C LYS A 139 17.32 -12.88 -24.04
N LEU A 140 16.02 -12.58 -24.08
CA LEU A 140 15.43 -11.52 -24.91
C LEU A 140 15.60 -10.11 -24.33
N GLU A 141 16.31 -9.97 -23.21
CA GLU A 141 16.48 -8.72 -22.46
C GLU A 141 15.14 -7.99 -22.21
N HIS A 142 14.08 -8.73 -21.92
CA HIS A 142 12.77 -8.15 -21.69
C HIS A 142 12.75 -7.36 -20.35
N PRO A 143 12.49 -6.05 -20.31
CA PRO A 143 12.70 -5.26 -19.09
C PRO A 143 11.90 -5.77 -17.88
N LEU A 144 10.61 -6.06 -18.06
CA LEU A 144 9.73 -6.42 -16.96
C LEU A 144 10.19 -7.69 -16.22
N VAL A 145 10.86 -8.64 -16.92
CA VAL A 145 11.32 -9.88 -16.29
C VAL A 145 12.37 -9.60 -15.21
N TYR A 146 13.26 -8.64 -15.44
CA TYR A 146 14.29 -8.26 -14.47
C TYR A 146 13.66 -7.55 -13.27
N LYS A 147 12.69 -6.66 -13.49
CA LYS A 147 11.97 -6.02 -12.38
C LYS A 147 11.26 -7.06 -11.51
N MET A 148 10.46 -7.93 -12.13
CA MET A 148 9.68 -8.93 -11.40
C MET A 148 10.55 -10.01 -10.75
N ASN A 149 11.67 -10.38 -11.37
CA ASN A 149 12.64 -11.27 -10.74
C ASN A 149 13.35 -10.60 -9.56
N GLY A 150 13.68 -9.31 -9.68
CA GLY A 150 14.21 -8.52 -8.57
C GLY A 150 13.24 -8.48 -7.39
N ASP A 151 11.95 -8.25 -7.65
CA ASP A 151 10.90 -8.33 -6.62
C ASP A 151 10.86 -9.72 -6.00
N TYR A 152 10.93 -10.78 -6.81
CA TYR A 152 10.85 -12.16 -6.34
C TYR A 152 12.02 -12.53 -5.43
N GLN A 153 13.24 -12.16 -5.82
CA GLN A 153 14.43 -12.35 -4.99
C GLN A 153 14.39 -11.49 -3.72
N PHE A 154 13.82 -10.28 -3.79
CA PHE A 154 13.63 -9.44 -2.61
C PHE A 154 12.67 -10.08 -1.61
N ASP A 155 11.56 -10.65 -2.08
CA ASP A 155 10.58 -11.37 -1.26
C ASP A 155 11.22 -12.59 -0.56
N LEU A 156 12.12 -13.29 -1.26
CA LEU A 156 12.91 -14.41 -0.71
C LEU A 156 14.05 -13.98 0.24
N GLY A 157 14.35 -12.69 0.35
CA GLY A 157 15.46 -12.17 1.15
C GLY A 157 16.84 -12.22 0.47
N ASN A 158 16.90 -12.65 -0.80
CA ASN A 158 18.11 -12.72 -1.63
C ASN A 158 18.48 -11.34 -2.16
N PHE A 159 18.91 -10.45 -1.27
CA PHE A 159 19.11 -9.04 -1.60
C PHE A 159 20.21 -8.77 -2.63
N LYS A 160 21.25 -9.62 -2.69
CA LYS A 160 22.36 -9.44 -3.64
C LYS A 160 21.88 -9.65 -5.08
N GLU A 161 21.14 -10.74 -5.30
CA GLU A 161 20.53 -11.10 -6.57
C GLU A 161 19.49 -10.05 -6.96
N ALA A 162 18.62 -9.65 -6.02
CA ALA A 162 17.62 -8.61 -6.24
C ALA A 162 18.24 -7.30 -6.74
N VAL A 163 19.34 -6.83 -6.12
CA VAL A 163 20.07 -5.63 -6.56
C VAL A 163 20.54 -5.77 -8.01
N GLY A 164 21.12 -6.92 -8.39
CA GLY A 164 21.58 -7.16 -9.76
C GLY A 164 20.45 -7.09 -10.80
N GLU A 165 19.31 -7.70 -10.48
CA GLU A 165 18.12 -7.71 -11.34
C GLU A 165 17.51 -6.30 -11.48
N TYR A 166 17.37 -5.54 -10.39
CA TYR A 166 16.89 -4.17 -10.46
C TYR A 166 17.81 -3.27 -11.28
N TRP A 167 19.14 -3.43 -11.17
CA TRP A 167 20.07 -2.67 -11.99
C TRP A 167 19.93 -2.99 -13.48
N LYS A 168 19.78 -4.27 -13.83
CA LYS A 168 19.56 -4.68 -15.22
C LYS A 168 18.25 -4.13 -15.75
N PHE A 169 17.19 -4.10 -14.94
CA PHE A 169 15.94 -3.44 -15.29
C PHE A 169 16.13 -1.93 -15.55
N ILE A 170 16.77 -1.20 -14.63
CA ILE A 170 16.99 0.25 -14.74
C ILE A 170 17.85 0.61 -15.98
N GLN A 171 18.77 -0.28 -16.38
CA GLN A 171 19.55 -0.08 -17.62
C GLN A 171 18.66 -0.12 -18.87
N LEU A 172 17.64 -0.97 -18.87
CA LEU A 172 16.72 -1.14 -20.00
C LEU A 172 15.57 -0.13 -19.98
N ASP A 173 15.10 0.25 -18.79
CA ASP A 173 14.03 1.23 -18.57
C ASP A 173 14.36 2.11 -17.36
N LYS A 174 14.88 3.31 -17.64
CA LYS A 174 15.40 4.24 -16.61
C LYS A 174 14.40 5.31 -16.16
N SER A 175 13.32 5.51 -16.91
CA SER A 175 12.44 6.69 -16.76
C SER A 175 10.97 6.37 -16.56
N SER A 176 10.59 5.10 -16.53
CA SER A 176 9.20 4.72 -16.25
C SER A 176 8.84 4.78 -14.76
N PHE A 177 7.55 4.71 -14.47
CA PHE A 177 7.05 4.52 -13.11
C PHE A 177 7.51 3.19 -12.49
N LEU A 178 7.78 2.17 -13.30
CA LEU A 178 8.36 0.92 -12.81
C LEU A 178 9.81 1.11 -12.36
N ALA A 179 10.57 2.03 -12.99
CA ALA A 179 11.90 2.42 -12.51
C ALA A 179 11.84 3.08 -11.13
N ALA A 180 10.79 3.86 -10.86
CA ALA A 180 10.55 4.41 -9.51
C ALA A 180 10.39 3.29 -8.47
N ASP A 181 9.63 2.24 -8.78
CA ASP A 181 9.47 1.08 -7.91
C ASP A 181 10.78 0.31 -7.69
N ALA A 182 11.58 0.12 -8.75
CA ALA A 182 12.89 -0.53 -8.63
C ALA A 182 13.85 0.28 -7.75
N PHE A 183 13.89 1.61 -7.89
CA PHE A 183 14.66 2.47 -7.00
C PHE A 183 14.16 2.44 -5.57
N LYS A 184 12.83 2.40 -5.35
CA LYS A 184 12.26 2.21 -4.01
C LYS A 184 12.76 0.89 -3.39
N ALA A 185 12.72 -0.21 -4.14
CA ALA A 185 13.19 -1.51 -3.66
C ALA A 185 14.69 -1.50 -3.32
N LEU A 186 15.53 -0.91 -4.17
CA LEU A 186 16.95 -0.69 -3.87
C LEU A 186 17.14 0.15 -2.60
N GLY A 187 16.34 1.20 -2.43
CA GLY A 187 16.32 2.01 -1.21
C GLY A 187 16.00 1.17 0.03
N MET A 188 14.98 0.32 -0.04
CA MET A 188 14.60 -0.60 1.05
C MET A 188 15.72 -1.59 1.39
N ILE A 189 16.39 -2.16 0.39
CA ILE A 189 17.53 -3.06 0.60
C ILE A 189 18.64 -2.35 1.37
N HIS A 190 19.04 -1.16 0.89
CA HIS A 190 20.10 -0.39 1.54
C HIS A 190 19.69 0.09 2.94
N PHE A 191 18.41 0.40 3.16
CA PHE A 191 17.89 0.76 4.48
C PHE A 191 18.01 -0.42 5.46
N LYS A 192 17.59 -1.62 5.06
CA LYS A 192 17.74 -2.85 5.86
C LYS A 192 19.21 -3.15 6.18
N GLN A 193 20.12 -2.84 5.26
CA GLN A 193 21.57 -2.98 5.45
C GLN A 193 22.22 -1.82 6.23
N ARG A 194 21.42 -0.90 6.81
CA ARG A 194 21.87 0.30 7.55
C ARG A 194 22.72 1.27 6.72
N GLN A 195 22.66 1.20 5.39
CA GLN A 195 23.35 2.10 4.46
C GLN A 195 22.46 3.32 4.16
N LEU A 196 22.17 4.13 5.19
CA LEU A 196 21.15 5.19 5.14
C LEU A 196 21.38 6.22 4.04
N LEU A 197 22.64 6.62 3.78
CA LEU A 197 22.97 7.57 2.70
C LEU A 197 22.62 7.02 1.31
N ARG A 198 22.86 5.72 1.07
CA ARG A 198 22.48 5.07 -0.19
C ARG A 198 20.98 4.90 -0.28
N ALA A 199 20.34 4.46 0.80
CA ALA A 199 18.89 4.31 0.87
C ALA A 199 18.18 5.61 0.51
N LYS A 200 18.61 6.72 1.13
CA LYS A 200 18.15 8.08 0.85
C LYS A 200 18.23 8.41 -0.64
N LEU A 201 19.41 8.24 -1.26
CA LEU A 201 19.63 8.55 -2.67
C LEU A 201 18.66 7.79 -3.59
N PHE A 202 18.40 6.52 -3.27
CA PHE A 202 17.47 5.71 -4.06
C PHE A 202 16.00 6.09 -3.83
N PHE A 203 15.59 6.40 -2.61
CA PHE A 203 14.24 6.92 -2.37
C PHE A 203 14.00 8.28 -3.06
N GLU A 204 15.00 9.16 -3.07
CA GLU A 204 14.93 10.44 -3.81
C GLU A 204 14.82 10.22 -5.32
N LYS A 205 15.53 9.23 -5.88
CA LYS A 205 15.37 8.84 -7.29
C LYS A 205 13.98 8.30 -7.59
N SER A 206 13.41 7.50 -6.68
CA SER A 206 12.05 6.98 -6.83
C SER A 206 11.02 8.12 -6.92
N ILE A 207 11.07 9.07 -5.99
CA ILE A 207 10.12 10.21 -5.93
C ILE A 207 10.21 11.11 -7.16
N LYS A 208 11.40 11.24 -7.77
CA LYS A 208 11.57 12.06 -8.98
C LYS A 208 10.90 11.45 -10.22
N LEU A 209 10.65 10.15 -10.24
CA LEU A 209 10.19 9.43 -11.43
C LEU A 209 8.69 9.16 -11.46
N ALA A 210 7.99 9.25 -10.34
CA ALA A 210 6.59 8.87 -10.25
C ALA A 210 5.77 9.85 -9.38
N PRO A 211 4.47 10.00 -9.65
CA PRO A 211 3.61 10.85 -8.85
C PRO A 211 3.51 10.34 -7.40
N VAL A 212 3.21 11.25 -6.46
CA VAL A 212 3.15 10.97 -5.01
C VAL A 212 2.32 9.73 -4.68
N SER A 213 1.22 9.49 -5.40
CA SER A 213 0.36 8.31 -5.25
C SER A 213 1.05 6.96 -5.43
N LYS A 214 2.20 6.92 -6.12
CA LYS A 214 2.99 5.68 -6.35
C LYS A 214 4.25 5.58 -5.48
N VAL A 215 4.60 6.65 -4.77
CA VAL A 215 5.87 6.77 -4.01
C VAL A 215 5.66 7.15 -2.54
N ALA A 216 4.44 7.02 -2.02
CA ALA A 216 4.10 7.32 -0.62
C ALA A 216 5.04 6.60 0.37
N GLN A 217 5.35 5.33 0.13
CA GLN A 217 6.30 4.58 0.96
C GLN A 217 7.72 5.16 0.90
N SER A 218 8.19 5.62 -0.27
CA SER A 218 9.52 6.27 -0.38
C SER A 218 9.57 7.57 0.39
N HIS A 219 8.49 8.35 0.38
CA HIS A 219 8.36 9.51 1.25
C HIS A 219 8.42 9.11 2.73
N PHE A 220 7.64 8.11 3.16
CA PHE A 220 7.68 7.65 4.56
C PHE A 220 9.10 7.25 4.99
N MET A 221 9.80 6.45 4.19
CA MET A 221 11.18 6.03 4.49
C MET A 221 12.16 7.21 4.55
N LEU A 222 12.02 8.22 3.68
CA LEU A 222 12.80 9.45 3.78
C LEU A 222 12.48 10.22 5.07
N GLY A 223 11.21 10.26 5.47
CA GLY A 223 10.80 10.84 6.74
C GLY A 223 11.55 10.22 7.92
N GLN A 224 11.65 8.88 7.94
CA GLN A 224 12.43 8.16 8.95
C GLN A 224 13.93 8.46 8.87
N ILE A 225 14.50 8.53 7.66
CA ILE A 225 15.94 8.87 7.50
C ILE A 225 16.24 10.31 7.97
N TYR A 226 15.28 11.22 7.78
CA TYR A 226 15.40 12.61 8.19
C TYR A 226 14.95 12.88 9.63
N GLU A 227 14.79 11.87 10.49
CA GLU A 227 14.30 12.06 11.88
C GLU A 227 15.05 13.15 12.67
N ILE A 228 16.35 13.32 12.44
CA ILE A 228 17.19 14.37 13.05
C ILE A 228 16.88 15.78 12.51
N ASP A 229 16.35 15.88 11.29
CA ASP A 229 15.86 17.10 10.64
C ASP A 229 14.31 17.09 10.61
N PRO A 230 13.65 17.50 11.70
CA PRO A 230 12.20 17.38 11.88
C PRO A 230 11.40 18.17 10.84
N VAL A 231 11.97 19.23 10.25
CA VAL A 231 11.31 20.00 9.19
C VAL A 231 11.21 19.16 7.92
N ARG A 232 12.31 18.51 7.52
CA ARG A 232 12.32 17.60 6.36
C ARG A 232 11.54 16.33 6.64
N ALA A 233 11.67 15.76 7.84
CA ALA A 233 10.92 14.58 8.25
C ALA A 233 9.42 14.83 8.12
N ARG A 234 8.93 15.95 8.68
CA ARG A 234 7.53 16.36 8.59
C ARG A 234 7.05 16.44 7.14
N TYR A 235 7.77 17.14 6.27
CA TYR A 235 7.39 17.25 4.86
C TYR A 235 7.19 15.87 4.22
N HIS A 236 8.14 14.97 4.44
CA HIS A 236 8.07 13.62 3.86
C HIS A 236 6.93 12.79 4.46
N PHE A 237 6.71 12.85 5.77
CA PHE A 237 5.57 12.17 6.39
C PHE A 237 4.22 12.77 5.94
N GLU A 238 4.11 14.09 5.76
CA GLU A 238 2.91 14.72 5.21
C GLU A 238 2.62 14.22 3.80
N MET A 239 3.62 14.17 2.91
CA MET A 239 3.46 13.63 1.56
C MET A 239 2.97 12.17 1.58
N ALA A 240 3.53 11.33 2.45
CA ALA A 240 3.08 9.95 2.61
C ALA A 240 1.63 9.88 3.16
N ALA A 241 1.31 10.69 4.17
CA ALA A 241 -0.01 10.79 4.78
C ALA A 241 -1.10 11.23 3.79
N THR A 242 -0.79 12.14 2.84
CA THR A 242 -1.76 12.56 1.80
C THR A 242 -2.24 11.41 0.91
N GLN A 243 -1.47 10.33 0.84
CA GLN A 243 -1.83 9.12 0.09
C GLN A 243 -2.39 8.01 1.00
N GLY A 244 -2.77 8.34 2.24
CA GLY A 244 -3.33 7.38 3.19
C GLY A 244 -2.31 6.45 3.83
N PHE A 245 -1.00 6.77 3.79
CA PHE A 245 0.02 5.97 4.45
C PHE A 245 -0.03 6.15 5.97
N ARG A 246 -0.87 5.32 6.61
CA ARG A 246 -1.28 5.43 8.02
C ARG A 246 -0.13 5.49 9.03
N GLU A 247 0.98 4.82 8.74
CA GLU A 247 2.15 4.78 9.62
C GLU A 247 2.76 6.18 9.81
N SER A 248 2.45 7.12 8.91
CA SER A 248 2.87 8.52 9.00
C SER A 248 2.14 9.29 10.10
N PHE A 249 0.92 8.88 10.48
CA PHE A 249 0.08 9.64 11.41
C PHE A 249 0.71 9.73 12.80
N GLN A 250 1.21 8.60 13.35
CA GLN A 250 1.92 8.62 14.63
C GLN A 250 3.17 9.51 14.56
N MET A 251 3.95 9.41 13.48
CA MET A 251 5.20 10.16 13.33
C MET A 251 4.92 11.67 13.28
N LEU A 252 3.92 12.08 12.50
CA LEU A 252 3.48 13.48 12.42
C LEU A 252 2.91 13.98 13.74
N GLY A 253 2.09 13.16 14.42
CA GLY A 253 1.54 13.50 15.72
C GLY A 253 2.63 13.79 16.75
N PHE A 254 3.63 12.91 16.87
CA PHE A 254 4.73 13.11 17.81
C PHE A 254 5.67 14.26 17.41
N LEU A 255 5.93 14.45 16.11
CA LEU A 255 6.68 15.61 15.61
C LEU A 255 6.01 16.93 15.98
N GLU A 256 4.71 17.04 15.70
CA GLU A 256 3.93 18.24 16.03
C GLU A 256 3.85 18.45 17.55
N LEU A 257 3.69 17.38 18.34
CA LEU A 257 3.56 17.49 19.80
C LEU A 257 4.88 17.85 20.52
N ASN A 258 5.98 17.21 20.11
CA ASN A 258 7.24 17.24 20.86
C ASN A 258 8.22 18.26 20.31
N TYR A 259 8.26 18.45 18.98
CA TYR A 259 9.22 19.35 18.35
C TYR A 259 8.61 20.70 18.00
N PHE A 260 7.45 20.71 17.34
CA PHE A 260 6.78 21.96 16.93
C PHE A 260 5.85 22.54 18.00
N ASN A 261 5.60 21.80 19.08
CA ASN A 261 4.68 22.15 20.17
C ASN A 261 3.28 22.59 19.70
N ASN A 262 2.80 22.01 18.60
CA ASN A 262 1.50 22.27 18.01
C ASN A 262 0.50 21.16 18.41
N ILE A 263 -0.07 21.31 19.60
CA ILE A 263 -0.97 20.32 20.19
C ILE A 263 -2.22 20.12 19.33
N TYR A 264 -2.74 21.18 18.71
CA TYR A 264 -3.90 21.09 17.84
C TYR A 264 -3.64 20.15 16.64
N LYS A 265 -2.55 20.38 15.90
CA LYS A 265 -2.19 19.52 14.77
C LYS A 265 -1.85 18.11 15.22
N ALA A 266 -1.09 17.95 16.31
CA ALA A 266 -0.78 16.64 16.87
C ALA A 266 -2.05 15.82 17.13
N LYS A 267 -3.04 16.43 17.78
CA LYS A 267 -4.34 15.81 18.07
C LYS A 267 -5.09 15.41 16.79
N THR A 268 -5.01 16.20 15.72
CA THR A 268 -5.64 15.82 14.43
C THR A 268 -5.00 14.58 13.82
N TRP A 269 -3.66 14.50 13.80
CA TRP A 269 -2.93 13.34 13.29
C TRP A 269 -3.21 12.08 14.12
N PHE A 270 -3.12 12.20 15.44
CA PHE A 270 -3.41 11.09 16.34
C PHE A 270 -4.87 10.63 16.28
N ARG A 271 -5.82 11.53 16.04
CA ARG A 271 -7.23 11.14 15.85
C ARG A 271 -7.40 10.26 14.62
N MET A 272 -6.82 10.65 13.49
CA MET A 272 -6.89 9.85 12.25
C MET A 272 -6.29 8.46 12.45
N GLY A 273 -5.15 8.33 13.15
CA GLY A 273 -4.59 7.01 13.47
C GLY A 273 -5.41 6.22 14.49
N SER A 274 -5.95 6.88 15.51
CA SER A 274 -6.81 6.24 16.52
C SER A 274 -8.10 5.67 15.92
N GLU A 275 -8.68 6.32 14.92
CA GLU A 275 -9.85 5.81 14.17
C GLU A 275 -9.52 4.53 13.39
N LEU A 276 -8.25 4.30 13.06
CA LEU A 276 -7.73 3.08 12.44
C LEU A 276 -7.22 2.06 13.47
N SER A 277 -7.56 2.24 14.74
CA SER A 277 -7.15 1.38 15.86
C SER A 277 -5.62 1.32 16.09
N ASP A 278 -4.88 2.36 15.71
CA ASP A 278 -3.46 2.48 16.05
C ASP A 278 -3.29 2.94 17.51
N TYR A 279 -2.84 2.02 18.36
CA TYR A 279 -2.67 2.28 19.79
C TYR A 279 -1.59 3.33 20.08
N ASN A 280 -0.55 3.49 19.24
CA ASN A 280 0.44 4.55 19.43
C ASN A 280 -0.19 5.92 19.23
N CYS A 281 -1.12 6.03 18.27
CA CYS A 281 -1.91 7.24 18.08
C CYS A 281 -2.90 7.46 19.22
N MET A 282 -3.52 6.42 19.78
CA MET A 282 -4.37 6.57 20.97
C MET A 282 -3.57 7.10 22.17
N ILE A 283 -2.36 6.57 22.40
CA ILE A 283 -1.45 7.07 23.44
C ILE A 283 -1.08 8.53 23.16
N GLY A 284 -0.79 8.89 21.91
CA GLY A 284 -0.54 10.28 21.53
C GLY A 284 -1.72 11.23 21.79
N LEU A 285 -2.97 10.77 21.62
CA LEU A 285 -4.16 11.53 22.02
C LEU A 285 -4.23 11.74 23.53
N PHE A 286 -3.93 10.71 24.32
CA PHE A 286 -3.82 10.83 25.77
C PHE A 286 -2.77 11.88 26.17
N ASP A 287 -1.57 11.81 25.57
CA ASP A 287 -0.49 12.77 25.81
C ASP A 287 -0.92 14.22 25.46
N CYS A 288 -1.69 14.40 24.38
CA CYS A 288 -2.27 15.70 24.02
C CYS A 288 -3.25 16.21 25.09
N TYR A 289 -4.16 15.37 25.59
CA TYR A 289 -5.13 15.78 26.61
C TYR A 289 -4.46 16.14 27.94
N ILE A 290 -3.40 15.42 28.32
CA ILE A 290 -2.60 15.75 29.51
C ILE A 290 -1.93 17.12 29.35
N LYS A 291 -1.34 17.41 28.18
CA LYS A 291 -0.75 18.74 27.90
C LYS A 291 -1.78 19.86 27.86
N GLU A 292 -2.99 19.61 27.37
CA GLU A 292 -4.12 20.55 27.42
C GLU A 292 -4.75 20.67 28.81
N GLN A 293 -4.32 19.86 29.79
CA GLN A 293 -4.96 19.73 31.12
C GLN A 293 -6.46 19.38 31.02
N ASN A 294 -6.85 18.68 29.96
CA ASN A 294 -8.21 18.16 29.80
C ASN A 294 -8.34 16.80 30.47
N TRP A 295 -8.38 16.80 31.81
CA TRP A 295 -8.30 15.60 32.65
C TRP A 295 -9.43 14.60 32.36
N LYS A 296 -10.65 15.09 32.10
CA LYS A 296 -11.80 14.22 31.77
C LYS A 296 -11.57 13.44 30.47
N ALA A 297 -11.07 14.12 29.44
CA ALA A 297 -10.77 13.48 28.15
C ALA A 297 -9.54 12.56 28.28
N ALA A 298 -8.51 12.98 29.03
CA ALA A 298 -7.34 12.16 29.32
C ALA A 298 -7.72 10.85 30.02
N ARG A 299 -8.57 10.90 31.05
CA ARG A 299 -9.05 9.68 31.74
C ARG A 299 -9.79 8.73 30.82
N LYS A 300 -10.74 9.26 30.05
CA LYS A 300 -11.49 8.47 29.07
C LYS A 300 -10.57 7.84 28.02
N ALA A 301 -9.57 8.58 27.55
CA ALA A 301 -8.57 8.07 26.60
C ALA A 301 -7.74 6.95 27.23
N PHE A 302 -7.24 7.15 28.45
CA PHE A 302 -6.46 6.16 29.20
C PHE A 302 -7.24 4.85 29.38
N ASP A 303 -8.45 4.92 29.94
CA ASP A 303 -9.30 3.73 30.15
C ASP A 303 -9.63 3.03 28.81
N GLY A 304 -9.81 3.81 27.74
CA GLY A 304 -10.04 3.29 26.39
C GLY A 304 -8.83 2.52 25.84
N ILE A 305 -7.62 3.06 26.03
CA ILE A 305 -6.37 2.41 25.61
C ILE A 305 -6.18 1.10 26.39
N THR A 306 -6.30 1.12 27.72
CA THR A 306 -6.12 -0.08 28.55
C THR A 306 -7.07 -1.19 28.13
N LYS A 307 -8.36 -0.89 27.96
CA LYS A 307 -9.36 -1.86 27.46
C LYS A 307 -9.00 -2.41 26.08
N TYR A 308 -8.50 -1.54 25.19
CA TYR A 308 -8.08 -1.96 23.86
C TYR A 308 -6.88 -2.92 23.92
N LEU A 309 -5.84 -2.57 24.67
CA LEU A 309 -4.65 -3.40 24.87
C LEU A 309 -5.01 -4.76 25.45
N ASP A 310 -5.86 -4.80 26.47
CA ASP A 310 -6.37 -6.03 27.08
C ASP A 310 -7.12 -6.90 26.06
N SER A 311 -8.03 -6.29 25.28
CA SER A 311 -8.83 -6.99 24.27
C SER A 311 -7.99 -7.61 23.15
N GLN A 312 -6.87 -6.98 22.80
CA GLN A 312 -5.94 -7.43 21.77
C GLN A 312 -4.80 -8.28 22.34
N GLN A 313 -4.79 -8.56 23.64
CA GLN A 313 -3.72 -9.28 24.35
C GLN A 313 -2.33 -8.69 24.12
N ILE A 314 -2.26 -7.37 23.96
CA ILE A 314 -0.99 -6.65 23.75
C ILE A 314 -0.35 -6.42 25.11
N GLN A 315 0.80 -7.06 25.36
CA GLN A 315 1.58 -6.83 26.57
C GLN A 315 2.34 -5.51 26.48
N LEU A 316 1.69 -4.42 26.90
CA LEU A 316 2.28 -3.09 27.00
C LEU A 316 1.94 -2.48 28.36
N ASP A 317 2.96 -2.25 29.19
CA ASP A 317 2.80 -1.58 30.48
C ASP A 317 2.68 -0.06 30.30
N LEU A 318 1.46 0.38 29.97
CA LEU A 318 1.17 1.79 29.69
C LEU A 318 1.42 2.68 30.91
N GLU A 319 1.12 2.21 32.12
CA GLU A 319 1.32 2.96 33.37
C GLU A 319 2.79 3.26 33.60
N SER A 320 3.67 2.27 33.41
CA SER A 320 5.11 2.48 33.50
C SER A 320 5.64 3.40 32.40
N ILE A 321 5.22 3.18 31.15
CA ILE A 321 5.68 3.96 29.99
C ILE A 321 5.24 5.43 30.05
N ARG A 322 4.10 5.72 30.70
CA ARG A 322 3.53 7.06 30.83
C ARG A 322 3.41 7.54 32.27
N LYS A 323 4.26 7.02 33.16
CA LYS A 323 4.21 7.26 34.61
C LYS A 323 3.96 8.72 34.98
N GLU A 324 4.78 9.65 34.50
CA GLU A 324 4.62 11.09 34.83
C GLU A 324 3.25 11.67 34.42
N SER A 325 2.71 11.22 33.28
CA SER A 325 1.43 11.71 32.77
C SER A 325 0.25 11.08 33.53
N VAL A 326 0.39 9.80 33.91
CA VAL A 326 -0.58 9.08 34.73
C VAL A 326 -0.61 9.64 36.16
N ASP A 327 0.56 9.89 36.76
CA ASP A 327 0.69 10.50 38.09
C ASP A 327 -0.01 11.88 38.13
N LYS A 328 0.18 12.71 37.08
CA LYS A 328 -0.52 13.99 36.95
C LYS A 328 -2.03 13.81 36.90
N LEU A 329 -2.52 12.86 36.10
CA LEU A 329 -3.95 12.58 36.00
C LEU A 329 -4.53 12.16 37.37
N ILE A 330 -3.88 11.21 38.05
CA ILE A 330 -4.30 10.71 39.37
C ILE A 330 -4.29 11.83 40.41
N SER A 331 -3.24 12.66 40.45
CA SER A 331 -3.14 13.79 41.39
C SER A 331 -4.26 14.82 41.23
N HIS A 332 -4.75 15.04 40.00
CA HIS A 332 -5.89 15.90 39.75
C HIS A 332 -7.20 15.24 40.19
N GLU A 333 -7.35 13.94 39.97
CA GLU A 333 -8.53 13.20 40.42
C GLU A 333 -8.68 13.23 41.94
N THR A 334 -7.59 13.03 42.69
CA THR A 334 -7.58 13.05 44.16
C THR A 334 -7.81 14.44 44.74
N THR A 335 -7.29 15.50 44.12
CA THR A 335 -7.56 16.88 44.56
C THR A 335 -9.00 17.31 44.27
N SER A 336 -9.57 16.88 43.13
CA SER A 336 -10.95 17.18 42.76
C SER A 336 -12.00 16.46 43.63
N SER A 337 -11.70 15.27 44.15
CA SER A 337 -12.60 14.53 45.06
C SER A 337 -12.63 15.13 46.47
N VAL A 338 -11.53 15.68 46.96
CA VAL A 338 -11.46 16.38 48.26
C VAL A 338 -12.23 17.70 48.24
N SER A 339 -12.34 18.37 47.08
CA SER A 339 -13.15 19.60 46.93
C SER A 339 -14.67 19.39 46.84
N LYS A 340 -15.14 18.14 46.92
CA LYS A 340 -16.55 17.76 46.86
C LYS A 340 -17.07 17.15 48.18
N GLU A 341 -16.52 17.55 49.32
CA GLU A 341 -17.22 17.35 50.59
C GLU A 341 -18.40 18.34 50.67
N PRO A 342 -19.61 17.88 51.05
CA PRO A 342 -20.76 18.77 51.14
C PRO A 342 -20.53 19.76 52.27
N SER A 343 -20.70 21.06 51.99
CA SER A 343 -20.88 22.07 53.02
C SER A 343 -21.96 21.60 53.99
N SER A 344 -21.55 21.33 55.23
CA SER A 344 -22.38 20.92 56.35
C SER A 344 -23.67 21.75 56.42
N ILE A 345 -24.82 21.07 56.51
CA ILE A 345 -26.16 21.66 56.70
C ILE A 345 -26.41 22.03 58.18
N TRP A 346 -25.36 22.20 59.00
CA TRP A 346 -25.52 22.44 60.45
C TRP A 346 -24.75 23.63 61.02
N ASP A 347 -24.69 24.75 60.29
CA ASP A 347 -24.31 26.05 60.88
C ASP A 347 -25.52 27.02 60.89
N VAL A 348 -26.47 26.82 61.82
CA VAL A 348 -27.26 27.86 62.53
C VAL A 348 -27.68 27.31 63.90
#